data_AF-A0A1J5TQ34-F1
#
_entry.id   AF-A0A1J5TQ34-F1
#
_cell.length_a   1.000
_cell.length_b   1.000
_cell.length_c   1.000
_cell.angle_alpha   90.00
_cell.angle_beta   90.00
_cell.angle_gamma   90.00
#
_symmetry.space_group_name_H-M   'P 1'
#
loop_
_entity.id
_entity.type
_entity.pdbx_description
1 polymer ?
#
loop_
_entity_poly.entity_id
_entity_poly.type
_entity_poly.pdbx_seq_one_letter_code
_entity_poly.pdbx_strand_id
1 'polypeptide(L)'
;MDITEYWKTIIGITLGLSFLVFGLAFWNSATADDYTSHLNDKTYTIDSCQQYMDFGLISDRDKCLQKREIGGAFIGSGILVLWATIYLNKDYLEKIMKDNNML
;
A
#
# COMPACT_ATOMS: atom_id res chain seq x y z
N MET A 1 -12.20 30.94 -3.00
CA MET A 1 -11.56 29.62 -2.86
C MET A 1 -10.14 29.78 -3.38
N ASP A 2 -9.12 29.57 -2.56
CA ASP A 2 -7.73 29.72 -3.03
C ASP A 2 -7.40 28.51 -3.92
N ILE A 3 -7.19 28.75 -5.20
CA ILE A 3 -6.85 27.74 -6.20
C ILE A 3 -5.60 26.95 -5.76
N THR A 4 -4.71 27.58 -5.00
CA THR A 4 -3.47 26.99 -4.51
C THR A 4 -3.71 25.87 -3.49
N GLU A 5 -4.63 26.07 -2.55
CA GLU A 5 -4.96 25.08 -1.51
C GLU A 5 -5.70 23.87 -2.09
N TYR A 6 -6.58 24.12 -3.06
CA TYR A 6 -7.24 23.07 -3.84
C TYR A 6 -6.23 22.17 -4.55
N TRP A 7 -5.30 22.75 -5.31
CA TRP A 7 -4.28 21.98 -6.02
C TRP A 7 -3.33 21.23 -5.07
N LYS A 8 -2.90 21.85 -3.97
CA LYS A 8 -2.08 21.19 -2.94
C LYS A 8 -2.78 19.96 -2.36
N THR A 9 -4.07 20.10 -2.05
CA THR A 9 -4.89 19.01 -1.51
C THR A 9 -5.01 17.86 -2.52
N ILE A 10 -5.32 18.16 -3.78
CA ILE A 10 -5.43 17.15 -4.84
C ILE A 10 -4.12 16.41 -5.06
N ILE A 11 -3.01 17.14 -5.16
CA ILE A 11 -1.69 16.54 -5.40
C ILE A 11 -1.33 15.61 -4.24
N GLY A 12 -1.53 16.06 -3.01
CA GLY A 12 -1.24 15.26 -1.82
C GLY A 12 -2.09 13.98 -1.73
N ILE A 13 -3.39 14.08 -1.99
CA ILE A 13 -4.29 12.92 -2.03
C ILE A 13 -3.89 11.95 -3.15
N THR A 14 -3.60 12.47 -4.34
CA THR A 14 -3.23 11.66 -5.51
C THR A 14 -1.93 10.91 -5.26
N LEU A 15 -0.93 11.58 -4.68
CA LEU A 15 0.35 10.97 -4.33
C LEU A 15 0.17 9.89 -3.25
N GLY A 16 -0.58 10.18 -2.19
CA GLY A 16 -0.85 9.24 -1.11
C GLY A 16 -1.59 7.99 -1.59
N LEU A 17 -2.65 8.16 -2.40
CA LEU A 17 -3.36 7.04 -3.01
C LEU A 17 -2.48 6.23 -3.96
N SER A 18 -1.62 6.89 -4.74
CA SER A 18 -0.67 6.19 -5.62
C SER A 18 0.27 5.30 -4.82
N PHE A 19 0.85 5.81 -3.73
CA PHE A 19 1.70 4.99 -2.84
C PHE A 19 0.95 3.83 -2.20
N LEU A 20 -0.31 4.01 -1.79
CA LEU A 20 -1.12 2.91 -1.29
C LEU A 20 -1.34 1.82 -2.36
N VAL A 21 -1.72 2.22 -3.59
CA VAL A 21 -1.96 1.26 -4.68
C VAL A 21 -0.69 0.52 -5.06
N PHE A 22 0.44 1.21 -5.22
CA PHE A 22 1.72 0.59 -5.50
C PHE A 22 2.14 -0.34 -4.35
N GLY A 23 2.00 0.11 -3.11
CA GLY A 23 2.35 -0.68 -1.94
C GLY A 23 1.52 -1.96 -1.81
N LEU A 24 0.21 -1.89 -2.08
CA LEU A 24 -0.67 -3.07 -2.12
C LEU A 24 -0.30 -4.03 -3.26
N ALA A 25 0.09 -3.51 -4.43
CA ALA A 25 0.53 -4.35 -5.55
C ALA A 25 1.82 -5.13 -5.19
N PHE A 26 2.80 -4.47 -4.56
CA PHE A 26 4.02 -5.14 -4.08
C PHE A 26 3.73 -6.12 -2.93
N TRP A 27 2.85 -5.75 -2.01
CA TRP A 27 2.46 -6.60 -0.89
C TRP A 27 1.76 -7.88 -1.35
N ASN A 28 0.83 -7.77 -2.31
CA ASN A 28 0.07 -8.91 -2.83
C ASN A 28 0.90 -9.77 -3.78
N SER A 29 1.73 -9.17 -4.66
CA SER A 29 2.64 -9.92 -5.54
C SER A 29 3.78 -10.64 -4.81
N ALA A 30 3.89 -10.47 -3.49
CA ALA A 30 4.79 -11.26 -2.66
C ALA A 30 4.36 -12.72 -2.54
N THR A 31 3.06 -13.01 -2.60
CA THR A 31 2.51 -14.34 -2.33
C THR A 31 1.51 -14.81 -3.39
N ALA A 32 0.82 -13.89 -4.09
CA ALA A 32 -0.31 -14.21 -4.96
C ALA A 32 0.02 -14.98 -6.25
N ASP A 33 1.28 -15.02 -6.68
CA ASP A 33 1.70 -15.62 -7.96
C ASP A 33 2.47 -16.94 -7.82
N ASP A 34 2.76 -17.40 -6.60
CA ASP A 34 3.60 -18.59 -6.40
C ASP A 34 2.77 -19.84 -6.09
N TYR A 35 2.50 -20.59 -7.16
CA TYR A 35 1.92 -21.92 -7.13
C TYR A 35 3.06 -22.95 -7.15
N THR A 36 3.55 -23.36 -5.98
CA THR A 36 4.65 -24.33 -5.91
C THR A 36 4.11 -25.77 -5.81
N SER A 37 4.70 -26.69 -6.58
CA SER A 37 4.37 -28.12 -6.60
C SER A 37 5.46 -29.01 -5.98
N HIS A 38 6.35 -28.45 -5.17
CA HIS A 38 7.64 -29.06 -4.84
C HIS A 38 7.61 -30.33 -3.99
N LEU A 39 6.50 -30.67 -3.35
CA LEU A 39 6.48 -31.77 -2.39
C LEU A 39 5.63 -32.98 -2.78
N ASN A 40 4.64 -32.89 -3.69
CA ASN A 40 3.69 -34.02 -3.92
C ASN A 40 2.79 -33.89 -5.18
N ASP A 41 3.23 -33.20 -6.26
CA ASP A 41 2.39 -32.91 -7.45
C ASP A 41 1.07 -32.15 -7.16
N LYS A 42 0.91 -31.66 -5.93
CA LYS A 42 -0.20 -30.81 -5.51
C LYS A 42 0.24 -29.36 -5.59
N THR A 43 -0.63 -28.54 -6.17
CA THR A 43 -0.46 -27.09 -6.19
C THR A 43 -0.85 -26.52 -4.83
N TYR A 44 0.09 -25.87 -4.14
CA TYR A 44 -0.20 -25.14 -2.90
C TYR A 44 -0.33 -23.65 -3.18
N THR A 45 -1.35 -23.01 -2.61
CA THR A 45 -1.44 -21.55 -2.54
C THR A 45 -0.57 -21.05 -1.41
N ILE A 46 0.39 -20.20 -1.72
CA ILE A 46 1.23 -19.54 -0.72
C ILE A 46 0.54 -18.24 -0.29
N ASP A 47 0.20 -18.13 0.99
CA ASP A 47 -0.42 -16.94 1.60
C ASP A 47 0.53 -16.21 2.55
N SER A 48 1.66 -16.85 2.89
CA SER A 48 2.69 -16.29 3.76
C SER A 48 4.10 -16.66 3.30
N CYS A 49 5.03 -15.71 3.42
CA CYS A 49 6.44 -15.95 3.07
C CYS A 49 7.08 -17.07 3.90
N GLN A 50 6.50 -17.44 5.06
CA GLN A 50 7.04 -18.50 5.90
C GLN A 50 6.84 -19.89 5.29
N GLN A 51 5.78 -20.08 4.49
CA GLN A 51 5.48 -21.36 3.85
C GLN A 51 6.60 -21.84 2.91
N TYR A 52 7.41 -20.93 2.34
CA TYR A 52 8.59 -21.33 1.56
C TYR A 52 9.64 -22.11 2.37
N MET A 53 9.69 -21.96 3.70
CA MET A 53 10.55 -22.78 4.57
C MET A 53 10.08 -24.24 4.61
N ASP A 54 8.77 -24.45 4.59
CA ASP A 54 8.17 -25.79 4.59
C ASP A 54 8.45 -26.52 3.26
N PHE A 55 8.68 -25.75 2.18
CA PHE A 55 9.08 -26.24 0.86
C PHE A 55 10.60 -26.28 0.62
N GLY A 56 11.43 -25.86 1.60
CA GLY A 56 12.88 -25.84 1.47
C GLY A 56 13.46 -24.74 0.55
N LEU A 57 12.66 -23.75 0.17
CA LEU A 57 13.03 -22.67 -0.76
C LEU A 57 13.38 -21.37 -0.02
N ILE A 58 14.56 -21.34 0.61
CA ILE A 58 15.03 -20.16 1.38
C ILE A 58 15.16 -18.91 0.50
N SER A 59 15.60 -19.05 -0.76
CA SER A 59 15.75 -17.90 -1.66
C SER A 59 14.42 -17.24 -2.01
N ASP A 60 13.35 -18.01 -2.16
CA ASP A 60 12.04 -17.47 -2.52
C ASP A 60 11.31 -16.87 -1.31
N ARG A 61 11.59 -17.40 -0.10
CA ARG A 61 11.23 -16.73 1.16
C ARG A 61 11.80 -15.31 1.22
N ASP A 62 13.10 -15.15 0.99
CA ASP A 62 13.76 -13.85 1.15
C ASP A 62 13.25 -12.84 0.11
N LYS A 63 12.98 -13.29 -1.13
CA LYS A 63 12.32 -12.47 -2.15
C LYS A 63 10.90 -12.06 -1.73
N CYS A 64 10.12 -12.97 -1.16
CA CYS A 64 8.78 -12.67 -0.65
C CYS A 64 8.83 -11.64 0.48
N LEU A 65 9.75 -11.80 1.44
CA LEU A 65 9.95 -10.86 2.53
C LEU A 65 10.36 -9.48 2.01
N GLN A 66 11.29 -9.41 1.05
CA GLN A 66 11.72 -8.15 0.45
C GLN A 66 10.55 -7.43 -0.25
N LYS A 67 9.72 -8.15 -1.02
CA LYS A 67 8.52 -7.58 -1.65
C LYS A 67 7.52 -7.05 -0.63
N ARG A 68 7.29 -7.78 0.47
CA ARG A 68 6.44 -7.32 1.57
C ARG A 68 7.01 -6.10 2.28
N GLU A 69 8.31 -6.06 2.52
CA GLU A 69 8.97 -4.91 3.14
C GLU A 69 8.82 -3.66 2.27
N ILE A 70 9.09 -3.77 0.97
CA ILE A 70 8.91 -2.68 0.00
C ILE A 70 7.43 -2.25 -0.06
N GLY A 71 6.51 -3.21 -0.18
CA GLY A 71 5.07 -2.94 -0.20
C GLY A 71 4.60 -2.23 1.07
N GLY A 72 5.06 -2.68 2.24
CA GLY A 72 4.78 -2.09 3.53
C GLY A 72 5.34 -0.66 3.66
N ALA A 73 6.55 -0.41 3.15
CA ALA A 73 7.15 0.91 3.13
C ALA A 73 6.34 1.90 2.27
N PHE A 74 5.86 1.46 1.10
CA PHE A 74 4.97 2.28 0.25
C PHE A 74 3.59 2.52 0.90
N ILE A 75 3.00 1.51 1.55
CA ILE A 75 1.73 1.70 2.27
C ILE A 75 1.93 2.72 3.40
N GLY A 76 2.98 2.55 4.20
CA GLY A 76 3.31 3.45 5.31
C GLY A 76 3.55 4.89 4.84
N SER A 77 4.34 5.08 3.77
CA SER A 77 4.58 6.41 3.20
C SER A 77 3.30 7.02 2.61
N GLY A 78 2.45 6.23 1.97
CA GLY A 78 1.14 6.66 1.47
C GLY A 78 0.23 7.18 2.59
N ILE A 79 0.12 6.45 3.70
CA ILE A 79 -0.65 6.88 4.89
C ILE A 79 -0.08 8.20 5.44
N LEU A 80 1.23 8.32 5.58
CA LEU A 80 1.88 9.53 6.08
C LEU A 80 1.63 10.74 5.18
N VAL A 81 1.70 10.56 3.85
CA VAL A 81 1.42 11.62 2.88
C VAL A 81 -0.03 12.06 2.97
N LEU A 82 -0.99 11.13 3.07
CA LEU A 82 -2.41 11.47 3.24
C LEU A 82 -2.64 12.24 4.54
N TRP A 83 -2.07 11.76 5.64
CA TRP A 83 -2.19 12.44 6.94
C TRP A 83 -1.59 13.85 6.90
N ALA A 84 -0.40 14.00 6.32
CA ALA A 84 0.24 15.31 6.16
C ALA A 84 -0.58 16.24 5.25
N THR A 85 -1.18 15.69 4.18
CA THR A 85 -2.05 16.46 3.28
C THR A 85 -3.28 16.98 4.00
N ILE A 86 -3.94 16.15 4.81
CA ILE A 86 -5.09 16.56 5.62
C ILE A 86 -4.66 17.61 6.64
N TYR A 87 -3.55 17.39 7.34
CA TYR A 87 -3.05 18.30 8.38
C TYR A 87 -2.71 19.69 7.83
N LEU A 88 -1.99 19.75 6.70
CA LEU A 88 -1.56 21.02 6.09
C LEU A 88 -2.70 21.79 5.42
N ASN A 89 -3.77 21.10 4.97
CA ASN A 89 -4.92 21.72 4.32
C ASN A 89 -6.18 21.69 5.22
N LYS A 90 -6.02 21.55 6.54
CA LYS A 90 -7.12 21.35 7.50
C LYS A 90 -8.20 22.43 7.38
N ASP A 91 -7.80 23.70 7.40
CA ASP A 91 -8.76 24.82 7.40
C ASP A 91 -9.56 24.89 6.10
N TYR A 92 -8.89 24.59 4.97
CA TYR A 92 -9.51 24.48 3.66
C TYR A 92 -10.54 23.35 3.60
N LEU A 93 -10.15 22.16 4.11
CA LEU A 93 -11.04 21.00 4.18
C LEU A 93 -12.24 21.25 5.10
N GLU A 94 -12.02 21.82 6.29
CA GLU A 94 -13.09 22.13 7.25
C GLU A 94 -14.11 23.12 6.64
N LYS A 95 -13.63 24.12 5.90
CA LYS A 95 -14.50 25.05 5.17
C LYS A 95 -15.36 24.33 4.14
N ILE A 96 -14.76 23.47 3.30
CA ILE A 96 -15.52 22.69 2.31
C ILE A 96 -16.53 21.76 2.97
N MET A 97 -16.17 21.13 4.08
CA MET A 97 -17.08 20.22 4.78
C MET A 97 -18.32 20.96 5.30
N LYS A 98 -18.14 22.16 5.88
CA LYS A 98 -19.25 23.03 6.31
C LYS A 98 -20.10 23.50 5.13
N ASP A 99 -19.45 23.95 4.05
CA ASP A 99 -20.14 24.44 2.84
C ASP A 99 -21.01 23.35 2.18
N ASN A 100 -20.68 22.06 2.39
CA ASN A 100 -21.43 20.92 1.86
C ASN A 100 -22.33 20.23 2.90
N ASN A 101 -22.58 20.83 4.07
CA ASN A 101 -23.37 20.24 5.17
C ASN A 101 -22.88 18.83 5.58
N MET A 102 -21.57 18.57 5.47
CA MET A 102 -20.96 17.33 5.92
C MET A 102 -20.48 17.42 7.38
N LEU A 103 -20.60 18.60 8.00
CA LEU A 103 -20.15 18.92 9.35
C LEU A 103 -21.10 19.91 10.03
#